data_AF-A0A9W9BHH6-F1
#
_entry.id   AF-A0A9W9BHH6-F1
#
_cell.length_a   1.000
_cell.length_b   1.000
_cell.length_c   1.000
_cell.angle_alpha   90.00
_cell.angle_beta   90.00
_cell.angle_gamma   90.00
#
_symmetry.space_group_name_H-M   'P 1'
#
loop_
_entity.id
_entity.type
_entity.pdbx_description
1 polymer ?
#
loop_
_entity_poly.entity_id
_entity_poly.type
_entity_poly.pdbx_seq_one_letter_code
_entity_poly.pdbx_strand_id
1 'polypeptide(L)'
;MLPDFSTTTDNDISVAAMVMMATTKAYFEYIVLCGCGFPSVTLVGEREDWVKLLGKLPKLATFGDEPAEWSKLLVKVVEKMIETFDRPDDGDTKEFWMKAVHRAGAEASGRGVDTLSGWITAFCFWDKEGKMIRQYTDENIKLFSFDGEGDEDRKRLVIDDVVFPIIRAKDVPQAVVEVPVKVLDTSTMLDYDTTVIAGSVGMTATASESKGVFDTFQPRSGWWMLLDGVKPIDHEELDKYVDIRREEVSVP
;
A
#
# COMPACT_ATOMS: atom_id res chain seq x y z
N MET A 1 -12.71 1.46 6.46
CA MET A 1 -13.25 1.15 5.12
C MET A 1 -12.84 -0.28 4.78
N LEU A 2 -13.78 -1.21 4.65
CA LEU A 2 -13.48 -2.57 4.19
C LEU A 2 -13.63 -2.68 2.67
N PRO A 3 -12.86 -3.56 2.02
CA PRO A 3 -12.99 -3.82 0.58
C PRO A 3 -14.33 -4.49 0.28
N ASP A 4 -14.95 -4.08 -0.82
CA ASP A 4 -16.28 -4.52 -1.26
C ASP A 4 -16.36 -4.69 -2.79
N PHE A 5 -15.25 -5.09 -3.40
CA PHE A 5 -15.18 -5.32 -4.85
C PHE A 5 -15.78 -6.69 -5.18
N SER A 6 -16.29 -6.86 -6.40
CA SER A 6 -16.77 -8.14 -6.94
C SER A 6 -15.74 -9.28 -6.86
N THR A 7 -14.46 -8.93 -6.82
CA THR A 7 -13.32 -9.88 -6.73
C THR A 7 -12.70 -9.95 -5.33
N THR A 8 -13.27 -9.27 -4.34
CA THR A 8 -12.81 -9.34 -2.95
C THR A 8 -13.04 -10.73 -2.38
N THR A 9 -12.00 -11.30 -1.77
CA THR A 9 -12.04 -12.58 -1.07
C THR A 9 -12.15 -12.40 0.45
N ASP A 10 -12.53 -13.46 1.19
CA ASP A 10 -12.51 -13.45 2.66
C ASP A 10 -11.12 -13.13 3.24
N ASN A 11 -10.08 -13.54 2.52
CA ASN A 11 -8.69 -13.20 2.85
C ASN A 11 -8.45 -11.69 2.74
N ASP A 12 -8.93 -11.04 1.66
CA ASP A 12 -8.77 -9.59 1.47
C ASP A 12 -9.50 -8.79 2.56
N ILE A 13 -10.70 -9.24 2.97
CA ILE A 13 -11.45 -8.63 4.07
C ILE A 13 -10.69 -8.79 5.39
N SER A 14 -10.16 -9.99 5.66
CA SER A 14 -9.39 -10.29 6.87
C SER A 14 -8.12 -9.42 6.95
N VAL A 15 -7.35 -9.37 5.86
CA VAL A 15 -6.15 -8.53 5.76
C VAL A 15 -6.50 -7.05 5.95
N ALA A 16 -7.53 -6.54 5.30
CA ALA A 16 -7.95 -5.15 5.45
C ALA A 16 -8.38 -4.82 6.88
N ALA A 17 -9.12 -5.72 7.54
CA ALA A 17 -9.51 -5.56 8.94
C ALA A 17 -8.28 -5.54 9.86
N MET A 18 -7.34 -6.48 9.67
CA MET A 18 -6.08 -6.51 10.42
C MET A 18 -5.25 -5.26 10.22
N VAL A 19 -5.14 -4.77 8.97
CA VAL A 19 -4.42 -3.53 8.65
C VAL A 19 -5.04 -2.32 9.34
N MET A 20 -6.37 -2.24 9.42
CA MET A 20 -7.04 -1.14 10.15
C MET A 20 -6.87 -1.20 11.67
N MET A 21 -6.61 -2.39 12.24
CA MET A 21 -6.34 -2.56 13.67
C MET A 21 -4.85 -2.40 14.02
N ALA A 22 -3.98 -2.39 13.01
CA ALA A 22 -2.55 -2.37 13.22
C ALA A 22 -2.01 -1.01 13.65
N THR A 23 -1.03 -1.04 14.56
CA THR A 23 -0.09 0.06 14.77
C THR A 23 1.20 -0.27 14.05
N THR A 24 1.70 0.60 13.18
CA THR A 24 2.87 0.31 12.34
C THR A 24 4.11 -0.04 13.18
N LYS A 25 4.69 -1.22 12.92
CA LYS A 25 6.04 -1.60 13.33
C LYS A 25 6.81 -2.00 12.09
N ALA A 26 8.12 -1.71 12.08
CA ALA A 26 8.92 -1.78 10.87
C ALA A 26 10.04 -2.80 10.97
N TYR A 27 9.92 -3.86 10.20
CA TYR A 27 10.97 -4.83 9.90
C TYR A 27 10.75 -5.27 8.44
N PHE A 28 11.82 -5.51 7.66
CA PHE A 28 11.85 -5.87 6.23
C PHE A 28 12.14 -4.74 5.21
N GLU A 29 13.17 -4.94 4.39
CA GLU A 29 13.57 -4.06 3.30
C GLU A 29 12.95 -4.57 1.99
N TYR A 30 12.28 -3.69 1.23
CA TYR A 30 11.72 -4.03 -0.09
C TYR A 30 12.61 -3.48 -1.20
N ILE A 31 13.08 -4.35 -2.10
CA ILE A 31 13.90 -3.96 -3.25
C ILE A 31 12.99 -3.87 -4.48
N VAL A 32 12.68 -2.66 -4.93
CA VAL A 32 11.98 -2.44 -6.20
C VAL A 32 12.99 -2.49 -7.34
N LEU A 33 12.94 -3.52 -8.18
CA LEU A 33 13.66 -3.56 -9.46
C LEU A 33 12.72 -3.01 -10.54
N CYS A 34 12.93 -1.76 -10.98
CA CYS A 34 12.15 -1.17 -12.06
C CYS A 34 12.74 -1.61 -13.42
N GLY A 35 12.03 -2.46 -14.15
CA GLY A 35 12.34 -2.83 -15.54
C GLY A 35 11.20 -2.39 -16.47
N CYS A 36 11.53 -2.17 -17.74
CA CYS A 36 10.71 -1.80 -18.91
C CYS A 36 9.18 -1.92 -18.77
N GLY A 37 8.47 -0.92 -19.30
CA GLY A 37 7.03 -0.71 -19.11
C GLY A 37 6.10 -1.87 -19.44
N PHE A 38 4.86 -1.76 -18.96
CA PHE A 38 3.90 -2.87 -18.95
C PHE A 38 3.50 -3.29 -20.38
N PRO A 39 3.74 -4.55 -20.78
CA PRO A 39 3.26 -5.04 -22.07
C PRO A 39 1.72 -5.17 -22.09
N SER A 40 1.11 -5.42 -20.94
CA SER A 40 -0.33 -5.33 -20.73
C SER A 40 -0.63 -5.12 -19.24
N VAL A 41 -1.83 -4.61 -18.93
CA VAL A 41 -2.33 -4.42 -17.57
C VAL A 41 -3.73 -4.98 -17.49
N THR A 42 -4.01 -5.73 -16.43
CA THR A 42 -5.37 -6.21 -16.12
C THR A 42 -5.83 -5.57 -14.82
N LEU A 43 -6.86 -4.72 -14.91
CA LEU A 43 -7.58 -4.24 -13.73
C LEU A 43 -8.57 -5.31 -13.29
N VAL A 44 -8.46 -5.75 -12.03
CA VAL A 44 -9.35 -6.72 -11.42
C VAL A 44 -10.54 -5.99 -10.77
N GLY A 45 -11.70 -6.63 -10.71
CA GLY A 45 -12.96 -6.02 -10.29
C GLY A 45 -13.74 -5.43 -11.49
N GLU A 46 -14.92 -4.90 -11.20
CA GLU A 46 -15.77 -4.25 -12.21
C GLU A 46 -15.63 -2.73 -12.12
N ARG A 47 -15.95 -2.02 -13.20
CA ARG A 47 -15.89 -0.55 -13.27
C ARG A 47 -16.66 0.09 -12.11
N GLU A 48 -17.81 -0.46 -11.75
CA GLU A 48 -18.67 -0.02 -10.66
C GLU A 48 -17.97 -0.07 -9.29
N ASP A 49 -17.09 -1.05 -9.09
CA ASP A 49 -16.32 -1.18 -7.85
C ASP A 49 -15.32 -0.03 -7.69
N TRP A 50 -14.65 0.34 -8.78
CA TRP A 50 -13.75 1.49 -8.82
C TRP A 50 -14.49 2.82 -8.63
N VAL A 51 -15.71 2.95 -9.16
CA VAL A 51 -16.57 4.13 -8.92
C VAL A 51 -16.98 4.22 -7.45
N LYS A 52 -17.33 3.10 -6.80
CA LYS A 52 -17.60 3.08 -5.35
C LYS A 52 -16.37 3.48 -4.54
N LEU A 53 -15.18 3.00 -4.93
CA LEU A 53 -13.92 3.39 -4.30
C LEU A 53 -13.68 4.90 -4.45
N LEU A 54 -13.85 5.45 -5.65
CA LEU A 54 -13.71 6.88 -5.92
C LEU A 54 -14.59 7.72 -5.00
N GLY A 55 -15.84 7.30 -4.76
CA GLY A 55 -16.76 7.98 -3.84
C GLY A 55 -16.36 7.94 -2.35
N LYS A 56 -15.45 7.03 -1.96
CA LYS A 56 -14.94 6.91 -0.59
C LYS A 56 -13.70 7.79 -0.36
N LEU A 57 -12.87 8.01 -1.37
CA LEU A 57 -11.59 8.70 -1.24
C LEU A 57 -11.67 10.14 -0.70
N PRO A 58 -12.63 11.00 -1.12
CA PRO A 58 -12.74 12.36 -0.59
C PRO A 58 -13.01 12.41 0.92
N LYS A 59 -13.56 11.34 1.51
CA LYS A 59 -13.79 11.26 2.96
C LYS A 59 -12.48 11.24 3.74
N LEU A 60 -11.35 10.93 3.12
CA LEU A 60 -10.05 10.98 3.77
C LEU A 60 -9.70 12.40 4.25
N ALA A 61 -10.22 13.44 3.60
CA ALA A 61 -10.03 14.82 4.03
C ALA A 61 -10.58 15.11 5.44
N THR A 62 -11.47 14.27 5.99
CA THR A 62 -11.98 14.46 7.36
C THR A 62 -10.95 14.14 8.44
N PHE A 63 -9.83 13.49 8.08
CA PHE A 63 -8.78 13.12 9.04
C PHE A 63 -7.66 14.16 9.18
N GLY A 64 -7.71 15.26 8.42
CA GLY A 64 -6.78 16.38 8.52
C GLY A 64 -6.19 16.81 7.16
N ASP A 65 -5.30 17.79 7.21
CA ASP A 65 -4.75 18.43 6.01
C ASP A 65 -3.86 17.48 5.18
N GLU A 66 -2.99 16.70 5.85
CA GLU A 66 -2.14 15.70 5.16
C GLU A 66 -2.97 14.63 4.42
N PRO A 67 -3.95 13.95 5.08
CA PRO A 67 -4.88 13.06 4.38
C PRO A 67 -5.70 13.72 3.27
N ALA A 68 -6.02 15.02 3.38
CA ALA A 68 -6.73 15.74 2.34
C ALA A 68 -5.87 15.92 1.08
N GLU A 69 -4.57 16.24 1.21
CA GLU A 69 -3.65 16.30 0.08
C GLU A 69 -3.41 14.92 -0.53
N TRP A 70 -3.23 13.90 0.30
CA TRP A 70 -3.09 12.52 -0.16
C TRP A 70 -4.32 12.04 -0.94
N SER A 71 -5.52 12.38 -0.47
CA SER A 71 -6.80 12.04 -1.13
C SER A 71 -6.84 12.52 -2.58
N LYS A 72 -6.34 13.73 -2.87
CA LYS A 72 -6.31 14.28 -4.24
C LYS A 72 -5.48 13.42 -5.19
N LEU A 73 -4.32 12.94 -4.72
CA LEU A 73 -3.45 12.04 -5.50
C LEU A 73 -4.18 10.73 -5.81
N LEU A 74 -4.79 10.12 -4.80
CA LEU A 74 -5.52 8.86 -4.96
C LEU A 74 -6.73 8.99 -5.88
N VAL A 75 -7.50 10.08 -5.74
CA VAL A 75 -8.66 10.38 -6.59
C VAL A 75 -8.23 10.39 -8.05
N LYS A 76 -7.14 11.10 -8.38
CA LYS A 76 -6.65 11.18 -9.76
C LYS A 76 -6.22 9.83 -10.33
N VAL A 77 -5.55 8.99 -9.52
CA VAL A 77 -5.16 7.64 -9.92
C VAL A 77 -6.40 6.78 -10.19
N VAL A 78 -7.39 6.80 -9.30
CA VAL A 78 -8.61 5.99 -9.45
C VAL A 78 -9.48 6.48 -10.60
N GLU A 79 -9.55 7.78 -10.87
CA GLU A 79 -10.20 8.33 -12.07
C GLU A 79 -9.60 7.74 -13.36
N LYS A 80 -8.26 7.70 -13.45
CA LYS A 80 -7.55 7.12 -14.60
C LYS A 80 -7.70 5.59 -14.69
N MET A 81 -7.83 4.90 -13.55
CA MET A 81 -8.19 3.48 -13.53
C MET A 81 -9.61 3.24 -14.05
N ILE A 82 -10.58 4.09 -13.71
CA ILE A 82 -11.96 4.02 -14.25
C ILE A 82 -11.95 4.29 -15.76
N GLU A 83 -11.22 5.31 -16.23
CA GLU A 83 -11.08 5.63 -17.65
C GLU A 83 -10.51 4.45 -18.45
N THR A 84 -9.66 3.62 -17.83
CA THR A 84 -9.11 2.41 -18.47
C THR A 84 -10.21 1.40 -18.88
N PHE A 85 -11.33 1.32 -18.17
CA PHE A 85 -12.47 0.47 -18.57
C PHE A 85 -13.23 1.04 -19.77
N ASP A 86 -13.31 2.37 -19.86
CA ASP A 86 -14.08 3.05 -20.90
C ASP A 86 -13.29 3.16 -22.22
N ARG A 87 -11.96 3.27 -22.13
CA ARG A 87 -11.06 3.52 -23.27
C ARG A 87 -9.75 2.72 -23.18
N PRO A 88 -9.78 1.38 -23.12
CA PRO A 88 -8.60 0.57 -22.81
C PRO A 88 -7.46 0.68 -23.83
N ASP A 89 -7.79 0.93 -25.10
CA ASP A 89 -6.81 1.01 -26.19
C ASP A 89 -6.33 2.43 -26.53
N ASP A 90 -6.85 3.44 -25.83
CA ASP A 90 -6.54 4.84 -26.08
C ASP A 90 -5.08 5.18 -25.73
N GLY A 91 -4.52 6.14 -26.47
CA GLY A 91 -3.13 6.57 -26.29
C GLY A 91 -2.89 7.15 -24.89
N ASP A 92 -3.84 7.93 -24.38
CA ASP A 92 -3.72 8.60 -23.08
C ASP A 92 -3.79 7.56 -21.94
N THR A 93 -4.64 6.54 -22.08
CA THR A 93 -4.72 5.42 -21.13
C THR A 93 -3.41 4.62 -21.11
N LYS A 94 -2.83 4.32 -22.27
CA LYS A 94 -1.53 3.65 -22.37
C LYS A 94 -0.41 4.49 -21.75
N GLU A 95 -0.41 5.79 -22.03
CA GLU A 95 0.57 6.71 -21.47
C GLU A 95 0.47 6.81 -19.94
N PHE A 96 -0.76 6.82 -19.38
CA PHE A 96 -0.98 6.75 -17.94
C PHE A 96 -0.29 5.53 -17.31
N TRP A 97 -0.52 4.33 -17.85
CA TRP A 97 0.11 3.11 -17.35
C TRP A 97 1.63 3.12 -17.51
N MET A 98 2.14 3.64 -18.63
CA MET A 98 3.59 3.77 -18.85
C MET A 98 4.26 4.75 -17.87
N LYS A 99 3.50 5.67 -17.27
CA LYS A 99 3.97 6.63 -16.26
C LYS A 99 3.73 6.17 -14.82
N ALA A 100 3.50 4.87 -14.59
CA ALA A 100 3.30 4.34 -13.24
C ALA A 100 4.48 4.54 -12.32
N VAL A 101 5.68 4.20 -12.81
CA VAL A 101 6.89 4.29 -12.03
C VAL A 101 8.07 4.64 -12.93
N HIS A 102 8.89 5.55 -12.47
CA HIS A 102 10.15 5.89 -13.10
C HIS A 102 11.21 6.05 -12.02
N ARG A 103 12.33 5.33 -12.15
CA ARG A 103 13.46 5.40 -11.22
C ARG A 103 14.65 6.00 -11.95
N ALA A 104 15.24 7.03 -11.36
CA ALA A 104 16.34 7.75 -11.96
C ALA A 104 17.36 8.19 -10.92
N GLY A 105 18.62 8.24 -11.36
CA GLY A 105 19.77 8.52 -10.53
C GLY A 105 20.37 7.31 -9.84
N ALA A 106 21.45 7.57 -9.11
CA ALA A 106 22.17 6.59 -8.33
C ALA A 106 22.68 7.27 -7.06
N GLU A 107 22.75 6.50 -5.97
CA GLU A 107 23.41 6.95 -4.75
C GLU A 107 24.92 7.05 -5.01
N ALA A 108 25.50 8.22 -4.72
CA ALA A 108 26.94 8.46 -4.86
C ALA A 108 27.45 9.41 -3.78
N SER A 109 28.74 9.34 -3.46
CA SER A 109 29.36 10.28 -2.52
C SER A 109 29.28 11.71 -3.07
N GLY A 110 28.55 12.58 -2.37
CA GLY A 110 28.34 13.97 -2.77
C GLY A 110 26.89 14.28 -3.12
N ARG A 111 26.56 14.28 -4.42
CA ARG A 111 25.29 14.81 -4.96
C ARG A 111 24.37 13.76 -5.58
N GLY A 112 24.78 12.48 -5.65
CA GLY A 112 23.94 11.44 -6.25
C GLY A 112 22.78 11.05 -5.34
N VAL A 113 21.54 11.23 -5.82
CA VAL A 113 20.32 10.75 -5.17
C VAL A 113 19.61 9.79 -6.11
N ASP A 114 19.22 8.62 -5.61
CA ASP A 114 18.37 7.67 -6.30
C ASP A 114 16.91 7.98 -5.99
N THR A 115 16.13 8.26 -7.04
CA THR A 115 14.79 8.83 -6.95
C THR A 115 13.76 7.97 -7.63
N LEU A 116 12.53 8.01 -7.12
CA LEU A 116 11.35 7.36 -7.67
C LEU A 116 10.28 8.43 -7.95
N SER A 117 9.71 8.38 -9.15
CA SER A 117 8.60 9.21 -9.61
C SER A 117 7.56 8.34 -10.33
N GLY A 118 6.50 8.96 -10.84
CA GLY A 118 5.34 8.28 -11.42
C GLY A 118 4.15 8.26 -10.46
N TRP A 119 2.99 7.85 -10.94
CA TRP A 119 1.77 7.92 -10.12
C TRP A 119 1.77 6.95 -8.94
N ILE A 120 2.63 5.92 -8.95
CA ILE A 120 2.75 4.97 -7.84
C ILE A 120 3.23 5.63 -6.54
N THR A 121 3.88 6.78 -6.62
CA THR A 121 4.32 7.53 -5.42
C THR A 121 3.14 8.07 -4.61
N ALA A 122 1.92 8.10 -5.17
CA ALA A 122 0.70 8.36 -4.38
C ALA A 122 0.46 7.33 -3.28
N PHE A 123 0.97 6.10 -3.42
CA PHE A 123 0.90 5.07 -2.39
C PHE A 123 2.08 5.13 -1.40
N CYS A 124 3.01 6.07 -1.58
CA CYS A 124 4.21 6.25 -0.76
C CYS A 124 4.16 7.62 -0.04
N PHE A 125 3.10 7.85 0.74
CA PHE A 125 2.87 9.17 1.35
C PHE A 125 3.45 9.33 2.76
N TRP A 126 3.35 8.29 3.59
CA TRP A 126 3.91 8.28 4.95
C TRP A 126 4.99 7.20 5.09
N ASP A 127 5.95 7.46 5.95
CA ASP A 127 6.94 6.49 6.40
C ASP A 127 6.37 5.58 7.51
N LYS A 128 7.19 4.65 7.99
CA LYS A 128 6.85 3.72 9.06
C LYS A 128 6.44 4.37 10.39
N GLU A 129 6.87 5.61 10.64
CA GLU A 129 6.55 6.39 11.84
C GLU A 129 5.27 7.22 11.65
N GLY A 130 4.63 7.12 10.48
CA GLY A 130 3.47 7.93 10.13
C GLY A 130 3.83 9.38 9.78
N LYS A 131 5.10 9.67 9.47
CA LYS A 131 5.53 11.00 9.02
C LYS A 131 5.48 11.08 7.50
N MET A 132 5.06 12.22 6.99
CA MET A 132 5.05 12.46 5.54
C MET A 132 6.45 12.28 4.95
N ILE A 133 6.56 11.43 3.92
CA ILE A 133 7.81 11.18 3.21
C ILE A 133 8.24 12.48 2.52
N ARG A 134 9.54 12.77 2.56
CA ARG A 134 10.10 13.96 1.92
C ARG A 134 9.85 13.91 0.41
N GLN A 135 9.14 14.93 -0.07
CA GLN A 135 8.87 15.13 -1.49
C GLN A 135 9.87 16.13 -2.07
N TYR A 136 10.47 15.80 -3.20
CA TYR A 136 11.44 16.65 -3.88
C TYR A 136 10.74 17.51 -4.93
N THR A 137 11.00 18.83 -4.89
CA THR A 137 10.63 19.74 -5.98
C THR A 137 11.62 19.60 -7.14
N ASP A 138 11.21 20.08 -8.32
CA ASP A 138 12.11 20.10 -9.48
C ASP A 138 13.35 20.98 -9.20
N GLU A 139 13.22 22.03 -8.38
CA GLU A 139 14.37 22.79 -7.90
C GLU A 139 15.28 21.94 -6.99
N ASN A 140 14.71 21.19 -6.03
CA ASN A 140 15.50 20.34 -5.15
C ASN A 140 16.31 19.31 -5.94
N ILE A 141 15.73 18.71 -6.98
CA ILE A 141 16.39 17.74 -7.83
C ILE A 141 17.59 18.35 -8.58
N LYS A 142 17.48 19.58 -9.07
CA LYS A 142 18.61 20.27 -9.74
C LYS A 142 19.85 20.42 -8.86
N LEU A 143 19.71 20.50 -7.53
CA LEU A 143 20.88 20.53 -6.63
C LEU A 143 21.66 19.21 -6.63
N PHE A 144 21.02 18.11 -7.03
CA PHE A 144 21.57 16.75 -7.07
C PHE A 144 22.04 16.33 -8.47
N SER A 145 21.82 17.15 -9.51
CA SER A 145 22.42 16.98 -10.83
C SER A 145 23.91 17.37 -10.80
N PHE A 146 24.78 16.57 -11.43
CA PHE A 146 26.23 16.82 -11.49
C PHE A 146 26.61 17.93 -12.48
N ASP A 147 25.81 18.13 -13.53
CA ASP A 147 25.98 19.10 -14.61
C ASP A 147 25.21 20.42 -14.37
N GLY A 148 24.31 20.46 -13.38
CA GLY A 148 23.50 21.65 -13.06
C GLY A 148 22.40 21.94 -14.08
N GLU A 149 22.32 21.16 -15.15
CA GLU A 149 21.15 21.09 -16.02
C GLU A 149 20.14 20.12 -15.38
N GLY A 150 18.85 20.45 -15.49
CA GLY A 150 17.82 19.58 -14.92
C GLY A 150 17.92 18.21 -15.58
N ASP A 151 18.01 17.15 -14.77
CA ASP A 151 17.96 15.78 -15.29
C ASP A 151 16.59 15.61 -15.98
N GLU A 152 16.57 15.51 -17.32
CA GLU A 152 15.32 15.47 -18.09
C GLU A 152 14.41 14.33 -17.65
N ASP A 153 15.02 13.27 -17.12
CA ASP A 153 14.36 12.06 -16.63
C ASP A 153 13.74 12.27 -15.23
N ARG A 154 14.13 13.30 -14.47
CA ARG A 154 13.66 13.56 -13.10
C ARG A 154 12.72 14.75 -12.99
N LYS A 155 11.62 14.68 -13.71
CA LYS A 155 10.51 15.66 -13.61
C LYS A 155 9.36 15.09 -12.81
N ARG A 156 8.69 15.93 -12.03
CA ARG A 156 7.43 15.54 -11.38
C ARG A 156 6.40 15.20 -12.44
N LEU A 157 5.72 14.07 -12.24
CA LEU A 157 4.58 13.70 -13.07
C LEU A 157 3.41 14.63 -12.73
N VAL A 158 2.81 15.22 -13.75
CA VAL A 158 1.57 15.98 -13.64
C VAL A 158 0.51 15.26 -14.46
N ILE A 159 -0.60 14.90 -13.82
CA ILE A 159 -1.79 14.38 -14.49
C ILE A 159 -2.89 15.42 -14.28
N ASP A 160 -3.34 16.03 -15.37
CA ASP A 160 -4.21 17.20 -15.37
C ASP A 160 -3.60 18.35 -14.55
N ASP A 161 -4.12 18.65 -13.37
CA ASP A 161 -3.67 19.67 -12.43
C ASP A 161 -3.01 19.09 -11.16
N VAL A 162 -2.91 17.76 -11.07
CA VAL A 162 -2.40 17.06 -9.90
C VAL A 162 -0.93 16.71 -10.07
N VAL A 163 -0.09 17.22 -9.17
CA VAL A 163 1.36 17.01 -9.17
C VAL A 163 1.72 15.85 -8.25
N PHE A 164 2.32 14.81 -8.81
CA PHE A 164 2.78 13.65 -8.06
C PHE A 164 4.19 13.87 -7.49
N PRO A 165 4.47 13.33 -6.30
CA PRO A 165 5.75 13.55 -5.65
C PRO A 165 6.88 12.74 -6.29
N ILE A 166 8.08 13.32 -6.27
CA ILE A 166 9.34 12.58 -6.38
C ILE A 166 9.81 12.26 -4.96
N ILE A 167 10.13 11.01 -4.69
CA ILE A 167 10.69 10.54 -3.41
C ILE A 167 12.05 9.88 -3.64
N ARG A 168 12.79 9.56 -2.58
CA ARG A 168 13.93 8.65 -2.73
C ARG A 168 13.43 7.23 -2.90
N ALA A 169 14.08 6.45 -3.75
CA ALA A 169 13.69 5.06 -3.97
C ALA A 169 13.74 4.21 -2.67
N LYS A 170 14.65 4.55 -1.75
CA LYS A 170 14.77 3.88 -0.44
C LYS A 170 13.68 4.25 0.59
N ASP A 171 12.93 5.32 0.32
CA ASP A 171 11.89 5.81 1.23
C ASP A 171 10.50 5.19 0.89
N VAL A 172 10.44 4.25 -0.07
CA VAL A 172 9.23 3.46 -0.36
C VAL A 172 8.82 2.69 0.91
N PRO A 173 7.59 2.87 1.42
CA PRO A 173 7.18 2.26 2.67
C PRO A 173 6.97 0.75 2.52
N GLN A 174 7.06 0.05 3.65
CA GLN A 174 6.71 -1.36 3.74
C GLN A 174 5.19 -1.54 3.55
N ALA A 175 4.80 -2.55 2.78
CA ALA A 175 3.40 -2.86 2.51
C ALA A 175 2.82 -3.92 3.45
N VAL A 176 3.45 -4.15 4.60
CA VAL A 176 3.01 -5.09 5.65
C VAL A 176 2.97 -4.39 7.00
N VAL A 177 2.10 -4.88 7.89
CA VAL A 177 1.93 -4.38 9.25
C VAL A 177 1.96 -5.53 10.25
N GLU A 178 2.27 -5.21 11.50
CA GLU A 178 2.29 -6.15 12.61
C GLU A 178 1.26 -5.72 13.67
N VAL A 179 0.52 -6.69 14.20
CA VAL A 179 -0.51 -6.48 15.23
C VAL A 179 -0.30 -7.47 16.35
N PRO A 180 0.05 -7.03 17.57
CA PRO A 180 0.07 -7.92 18.73
C PRO A 180 -1.37 -8.31 19.08
N VAL A 181 -1.63 -9.62 19.16
CA VAL A 181 -2.95 -10.19 19.47
C VAL A 181 -2.78 -11.20 20.60
N LYS A 182 -3.61 -11.07 21.63
CA LYS A 182 -3.73 -12.09 22.68
C LYS A 182 -4.85 -13.05 22.33
N VAL A 183 -4.57 -14.34 22.35
CA VAL A 183 -5.57 -15.39 22.15
C VAL A 183 -5.74 -16.14 23.45
N LEU A 184 -6.94 -16.05 24.03
CA LEU A 184 -7.30 -16.74 25.26
C LEU A 184 -8.11 -17.99 24.92
N ASP A 185 -7.55 -19.16 25.18
CA ASP A 185 -8.26 -20.43 25.05
C ASP A 185 -8.74 -20.92 26.42
N THR A 186 -10.02 -20.66 26.71
CA THR A 186 -10.66 -21.07 27.97
C THR A 186 -10.86 -22.59 28.05
N SER A 187 -10.78 -23.33 26.95
CA SER A 187 -10.92 -24.79 26.95
C SER A 187 -9.65 -25.49 27.43
N THR A 188 -8.50 -24.93 27.11
CA THR A 188 -7.18 -25.44 27.51
C THR A 188 -6.55 -24.65 28.66
N MET A 189 -7.18 -23.54 29.08
CA MET A 189 -6.67 -22.61 30.10
C MET A 189 -5.30 -22.03 29.73
N LEU A 190 -5.11 -21.67 28.46
CA LEU A 190 -3.86 -21.12 27.92
C LEU A 190 -4.05 -19.72 27.33
N ASP A 191 -3.15 -18.79 27.69
CA ASP A 191 -2.97 -17.48 27.07
C ASP A 191 -1.82 -17.58 26.07
N TYR A 192 -2.11 -17.26 24.82
CA TYR A 192 -1.15 -17.21 23.73
C TYR A 192 -0.84 -15.74 23.40
N ASP A 193 0.40 -15.35 23.64
CA ASP A 193 0.93 -14.11 23.09
C ASP A 193 1.28 -14.36 21.62
N THR A 194 0.62 -13.64 20.72
CA THR A 194 0.80 -13.80 19.27
C THR A 194 1.03 -12.47 18.56
N THR A 195 1.69 -12.54 17.41
CA THR A 195 1.87 -11.40 16.50
C THR A 195 1.26 -11.77 15.15
N VAL A 196 0.27 -10.99 14.72
CA VAL A 196 -0.29 -11.08 13.37
C VAL A 196 0.51 -10.20 12.43
N ILE A 197 0.96 -10.76 11.31
CA ILE A 197 1.56 -10.01 10.20
C ILE A 197 0.54 -10.00 9.06
N ALA A 198 0.19 -8.84 8.51
CA ALA A 198 -0.78 -8.71 7.42
C ALA A 198 -0.37 -7.64 6.40
N GLY A 199 -0.69 -7.83 5.12
CA GLY A 199 -0.47 -6.82 4.09
C GLY A 199 -0.25 -7.40 2.70
N SER A 200 0.54 -6.72 1.86
CA SER A 200 1.01 -7.23 0.58
C SER A 200 2.23 -8.12 0.80
N VAL A 201 2.06 -9.43 0.58
CA VAL A 201 3.02 -10.44 1.03
C VAL A 201 3.75 -11.15 -0.11
N GLY A 202 3.39 -10.86 -1.35
CA GLY A 202 4.04 -11.43 -2.52
C GLY A 202 3.27 -11.21 -3.81
N MET A 203 3.60 -12.03 -4.81
CA MET A 203 2.92 -12.05 -6.09
C MET A 203 2.73 -13.49 -6.57
N THR A 204 1.64 -13.74 -7.28
CA THR A 204 1.48 -14.96 -8.07
C THR A 204 2.04 -14.71 -9.46
N ALA A 205 3.04 -15.50 -9.86
CA ALA A 205 3.57 -15.53 -11.21
C ALA A 205 2.88 -16.64 -12.00
N THR A 206 2.36 -16.32 -13.18
CA THR A 206 1.73 -17.25 -14.12
C THR A 206 2.27 -17.03 -15.51
N ALA A 207 2.21 -18.07 -16.34
CA ALA A 207 2.53 -17.99 -17.76
C ALA A 207 1.23 -17.90 -18.56
N SER A 208 1.15 -16.96 -19.50
CA SER A 208 0.03 -16.86 -20.44
C SER A 208 -0.11 -18.11 -21.32
N GLU A 209 1.01 -18.80 -21.57
CA GLU A 209 1.08 -20.04 -22.34
C GLU A 209 1.35 -21.27 -21.44
N SER A 210 0.76 -22.42 -21.80
CA SER A 210 1.02 -23.69 -21.10
C SER A 210 2.50 -24.07 -21.19
N LYS A 211 3.17 -24.18 -20.04
CA LYS A 211 4.63 -24.42 -19.91
C LYS A 211 5.52 -23.28 -20.46
N GLY A 212 4.96 -22.07 -20.61
CA GLY A 212 5.71 -20.87 -20.96
C GLY A 212 6.54 -20.32 -19.80
N VAL A 213 7.28 -19.23 -20.08
CA VAL A 213 7.95 -18.43 -19.05
C VAL A 213 6.91 -17.59 -18.31
N PHE A 214 7.12 -17.32 -17.02
CA PHE A 214 6.26 -16.40 -16.28
C PHE A 214 6.33 -14.99 -16.85
N ASP A 215 5.17 -14.50 -17.29
CA ASP A 215 4.99 -13.20 -17.93
C ASP A 215 3.86 -12.38 -17.28
N THR A 216 3.05 -13.03 -16.43
CA THR A 216 1.88 -12.44 -15.79
C THR A 216 2.07 -12.47 -14.28
N PHE A 217 2.08 -11.29 -13.67
CA PHE A 217 2.33 -11.12 -12.24
C PHE A 217 1.15 -10.44 -11.56
N GLN A 218 0.57 -11.09 -10.56
CA GLN A 218 -0.55 -10.57 -9.78
C GLN A 218 -0.12 -10.38 -8.32
N PRO A 219 -0.16 -9.15 -7.76
CA PRO A 219 0.10 -8.92 -6.35
C PRO A 219 -0.88 -9.69 -5.45
N ARG A 220 -0.41 -10.13 -4.28
CA ARG A 220 -1.22 -10.90 -3.32
C ARG A 220 -1.16 -10.29 -1.92
N SER A 221 -2.34 -10.12 -1.34
CA SER A 221 -2.53 -9.84 0.08
C SER A 221 -2.47 -11.15 0.88
N GLY A 222 -2.03 -11.08 2.13
CA GLY A 222 -2.01 -12.25 3.00
C GLY A 222 -1.70 -11.89 4.44
N TRP A 223 -1.85 -12.87 5.32
CA TRP A 223 -1.57 -12.74 6.73
C TRP A 223 -1.09 -14.05 7.36
N TRP A 224 -0.35 -13.94 8.46
CA TRP A 224 0.05 -15.04 9.32
C TRP A 224 -0.06 -14.62 10.78
N MET A 225 -0.28 -15.59 11.66
CA MET A 225 -0.20 -15.40 13.10
C MET A 225 1.00 -16.19 13.62
N LEU A 226 1.92 -15.49 14.25
CA LEU A 226 3.12 -16.04 14.86
C LEU A 226 2.87 -16.24 16.35
N LEU A 227 3.27 -17.39 16.86
CA LEU A 227 3.23 -17.68 18.28
C LEU A 227 4.51 -17.14 18.95
N ASP A 228 4.36 -16.15 19.82
CA ASP A 228 5.48 -15.53 20.54
C ASP A 228 5.70 -16.19 21.91
N GLY A 229 4.61 -16.61 22.56
CA GLY A 229 4.67 -17.24 23.87
C GLY A 229 3.36 -17.91 24.28
N VAL A 230 3.47 -18.86 25.22
CA VAL A 230 2.32 -19.55 25.81
C VAL A 230 2.48 -19.54 27.32
N LYS A 231 1.41 -19.20 28.05
CA LYS A 231 1.36 -19.29 29.50
C LYS A 231 0.00 -19.79 29.99
N PRO A 232 -0.08 -20.44 31.15
CA PRO A 232 -1.36 -20.77 31.76
C PRO A 232 -2.15 -19.49 32.08
N ILE A 233 -3.47 -19.54 31.92
CA ILE A 233 -4.36 -18.47 32.39
C ILE A 233 -4.53 -18.61 33.91
N ASP A 234 -4.23 -17.55 34.65
CA ASP A 234 -4.54 -17.47 36.08
C ASP A 234 -6.04 -17.23 36.29
N HIS A 235 -6.61 -17.82 37.34
CA HIS A 235 -8.03 -17.70 37.68
C HIS A 235 -8.45 -16.23 37.90
N GLU A 236 -7.58 -15.38 38.47
CA GLU A 236 -7.85 -13.94 38.62
C GLU A 236 -7.86 -13.16 37.31
N GLU A 237 -7.09 -13.59 36.29
CA GLU A 237 -7.15 -12.96 34.96
C GLU A 237 -8.40 -13.39 34.19
N LEU A 238 -8.81 -14.65 34.35
CA LEU A 238 -9.98 -15.20 33.67
C LEU A 238 -11.27 -14.49 34.09
N ASP A 239 -11.42 -14.14 35.38
CA ASP A 239 -12.56 -13.38 35.89
C ASP A 239 -12.67 -11.98 35.25
N LYS A 240 -11.55 -11.28 35.02
CA LYS A 240 -11.54 -9.96 34.35
C LYS A 240 -12.08 -10.04 32.91
N TYR A 241 -11.74 -11.09 32.17
CA TYR A 241 -12.21 -11.25 30.78
C TYR A 241 -13.68 -11.70 30.71
N VAL A 242 -14.15 -12.50 31.67
CA VAL A 242 -15.55 -12.91 31.75
C VAL A 242 -16.46 -11.73 32.08
N ASP A 243 -16.02 -10.81 32.94
CA ASP A 243 -16.78 -9.60 33.27
C ASP A 243 -16.87 -8.62 32.08
N ILE A 244 -15.78 -8.41 31.32
CA ILE A 244 -15.81 -7.61 30.07
C ILE A 244 -16.82 -8.19 29.08
N ARG A 245 -16.83 -9.52 28.90
CA ARG A 245 -17.78 -10.18 27.99
C ARG A 245 -19.23 -10.06 28.45
N ARG A 246 -19.49 -10.01 29.76
CA ARG A 246 -20.83 -9.79 30.31
C ARG A 246 -21.30 -8.36 30.11
N GLU A 247 -20.41 -7.38 30.25
CA GLU A 247 -20.72 -5.97 29.99
C GLU A 247 -21.04 -5.73 28.50
N GLU A 248 -20.26 -6.27 27.56
CA GLU A 248 -20.51 -6.12 26.12
C GLU A 248 -21.83 -6.77 25.65
N VAL A 249 -22.25 -7.86 26.28
CA VAL A 249 -23.54 -8.54 25.98
C VAL A 249 -24.73 -7.87 26.68
N SER A 250 -24.48 -6.94 27.60
CA SER A 250 -25.51 -6.24 28.38
C SER A 250 -25.89 -4.86 27.85
N VAL A 251 -25.24 -4.37 26.79
CA VAL A 251 -25.62 -3.11 26.13
C VAL A 251 -26.79 -3.41 25.15
N PRO A 252 -27.97 -2.77 25.33
CA PRO A 252 -29.18 -3.07 24.55
C PRO A 252 -29.13 -2.65 23.08
#